data_AF-F9RZF2-F1
#
_entry.id   AF-F9RZF2-F1
#
_cell.length_a   1.000
_cell.length_b   1.000
_cell.length_c   1.000
_cell.angle_alpha   90.00
_cell.angle_beta   90.00
_cell.angle_gamma   90.00
#
_symmetry.space_group_name_H-M   'P 1'
#
loop_
_entity.id
_entity.type
_entity.pdbx_description
1 polymer ?
#
loop_
_entity_poly.entity_id
_entity_poly.type
_entity_poly.pdbx_seq_one_letter_code
_entity_poly.pdbx_strand_id
1 'polypeptide(L)' 'MYAAQYMAVMKNTVDVDGAIRSGDLSPIFTWLSDNIWSKGSLLTTDELVKQATGETLNAAHFKQHLMSRYLKY' A
#
# COMPACT_ATOMS: atom_id res chain seq x y z
N MET A 1 -3.51 7.45 -6.03
CA MET A 1 -2.07 7.60 -5.76
C MET A 1 -1.65 6.88 -4.48
N TYR A 2 -2.14 7.26 -3.29
CA TYR A 2 -1.83 6.60 -2.01
C TYR A 2 -1.93 5.07 -2.05
N ALA A 3 -3.06 4.54 -2.54
CA ALA A 3 -3.28 3.10 -2.63
C ALA A 3 -2.19 2.35 -3.44
N ALA A 4 -1.66 2.99 -4.49
CA ALA A 4 -0.59 2.38 -5.29
C ALA A 4 0.74 2.32 -4.53
N GLN A 5 1.06 3.36 -3.75
CA GLN A 5 2.25 3.39 -2.90
C GLN A 5 2.11 2.42 -1.72
N TYR A 6 0.95 2.37 -1.06
CA TYR A 6 0.69 1.40 0.00
C TYR A 6 0.79 -0.04 -0.51
N MET A 7 0.19 -0.32 -1.66
CA MET A 7 0.30 -1.64 -2.31
C MET A 7 1.75 -1.99 -2.65
N ALA A 8 2.52 -1.04 -3.17
CA ALA A 8 3.92 -1.26 -3.54
C ALA A 8 4.78 -1.64 -2.32
N VAL A 9 4.57 -0.98 -1.17
CA VAL A 9 5.30 -1.29 0.06
C VAL A 9 4.79 -2.55 0.74
N MET A 10 3.46 -2.72 0.83
CA MET A 10 2.81 -3.87 1.46
C MET A 10 3.26 -5.19 0.82
N LYS A 11 3.44 -5.22 -0.51
CA LYS A 11 3.92 -6.41 -1.23
C LYS A 11 5.33 -6.87 -0.81
N ASN A 12 6.11 -6.05 -0.11
CA ASN A 12 7.41 -6.44 0.42
C ASN A 12 7.33 -7.31 1.68
N THR A 13 6.21 -7.26 2.41
CA THR A 13 6.05 -7.99 3.68
C THR A 13 4.80 -8.88 3.73
N VAL A 14 3.87 -8.73 2.79
CA VAL A 14 2.62 -9.49 2.72
C VAL A 14 2.51 -10.15 1.34
N ASP A 15 2.18 -11.45 1.30
CA ASP A 15 1.77 -12.14 0.06
C ASP A 15 0.35 -11.71 -0.34
N VAL A 16 0.26 -10.50 -0.91
CA VAL A 16 -1.01 -9.91 -1.33
C VAL A 16 -1.71 -10.77 -2.38
N ASP A 17 -0.97 -11.32 -3.33
CA ASP A 17 -1.58 -12.08 -4.42
C ASP A 17 -2.07 -13.44 -3.92
N GLY A 18 -1.39 -14.06 -2.95
CA GLY A 18 -1.87 -15.26 -2.23
C GLY A 18 -3.12 -15.00 -1.40
N ALA A 19 -3.15 -13.91 -0.63
CA ALA A 19 -4.32 -13.48 0.14
C ALA A 19 -5.54 -13.30 -0.78
N ILE A 20 -5.38 -12.59 -1.91
CA ILE A 20 -6.46 -12.38 -2.88
C ILE A 20 -6.94 -13.72 -3.49
N ARG A 21 -6.02 -14.61 -3.90
CA ARG A 21 -6.39 -15.90 -4.51
C ARG A 21 -7.11 -16.83 -3.54
N SER A 22 -6.72 -16.83 -2.27
CA SER A 22 -7.34 -17.65 -1.23
C SER A 22 -8.69 -17.12 -0.75
N GLY A 23 -8.95 -15.82 -0.94
CA GLY A 23 -10.09 -15.11 -0.37
C GLY A 23 -9.91 -14.69 1.08
N ASP A 24 -8.83 -15.12 1.75
CA ASP A 24 -8.47 -14.64 3.07
C ASP A 24 -7.67 -13.34 2.97
N LEU A 25 -8.38 -12.22 3.18
CA LEU A 25 -7.80 -10.87 3.14
C LEU A 25 -7.25 -10.41 4.49
N SER A 26 -7.29 -11.27 5.52
CA SER A 26 -6.82 -10.92 6.88
C SER A 26 -5.40 -10.34 6.87
N PRO A 27 -4.42 -10.89 6.13
CA PRO A 27 -3.06 -10.33 6.11
C PRO A 27 -3.00 -8.88 5.58
N ILE A 28 -3.85 -8.54 4.61
CA ILE A 28 -3.93 -7.19 4.04
C ILE A 28 -4.55 -6.24 5.07
N PHE A 29 -5.61 -6.66 5.75
CA PHE A 29 -6.28 -5.84 6.75
C PHE A 29 -5.43 -5.65 8.00
N THR A 30 -4.68 -6.65 8.45
CA THR A 30 -3.70 -6.51 9.53
C THR A 30 -2.66 -5.46 9.18
N TRP A 31 -2.07 -5.53 7.98
CA TRP A 31 -1.10 -4.52 7.56
C TRP A 31 -1.70 -3.11 7.52
N LEU A 32 -2.91 -2.95 6.98
CA LEU A 32 -3.58 -1.64 6.92
C LEU A 32 -3.94 -1.11 8.31
N SER A 33 -4.37 -1.99 9.22
CA SER A 33 -4.63 -1.64 10.61
C SER A 33 -3.39 -1.09 11.28
N ASP A 34 -2.28 -1.82 11.21
CA ASP A 34 -1.06 -1.51 11.96
C ASP A 34 -0.35 -0.26 11.43
N ASN A 35 -0.37 -0.07 10.11
CA ASN A 35 0.39 0.99 9.45
C ASN A 35 -0.43 2.25 9.13
N ILE A 36 -1.75 2.12 8.93
CA ILE A 36 -2.60 3.21 8.42
C ILE A 36 -3.75 3.52 9.38
N TRP A 37 -4.68 2.59 9.59
CA TRP A 37 -5.96 2.89 10.26
C TRP A 37 -5.80 3.20 11.75
N SER A 38 -4.92 2.48 12.45
CA SER A 38 -4.68 2.70 13.89
C SER A 38 -4.10 4.07 14.21
N LYS A 39 -3.51 4.77 13.23
CA LYS A 39 -2.89 6.08 13.42
C LYS A 39 -3.90 7.23 13.29
N GLY A 40 -5.04 7.00 12.62
CA GLY A 40 -6.15 7.96 12.52
C GLY A 40 -5.69 9.39 12.23
N SER A 41 -6.25 10.35 12.98
CA SER A 41 -5.88 11.78 12.89
C SER A 41 -4.71 12.18 13.81
N LEU A 42 -3.95 11.22 14.34
CA LEU A 42 -2.79 11.53 15.20
C LEU A 42 -1.60 12.09 14.41
N LEU A 43 -1.57 11.83 13.10
CA LEU A 43 -0.50 12.24 12.19
C LEU A 43 -1.08 13.09 11.06
N THR A 44 -0.27 14.02 10.55
CA THR A 44 -0.57 14.61 9.25
C THR A 44 -0.48 13.54 8.16
N THR A 45 -1.11 13.78 7.01
CA THR A 45 -1.09 12.84 5.89
C THR A 45 0.33 12.49 5.45
N ASP A 46 1.23 13.47 5.37
CA ASP A 46 2.61 13.24 4.96
C ASP A 46 3.39 12.41 5.98
N GLU A 47 3.17 12.65 7.28
CA GLU A 47 3.79 11.85 8.35
C GLU A 47 3.27 10.42 8.34
N LEU A 48 1.96 10.22 8.16
CA LEU A 48 1.33 8.91 8.07
C LEU A 48 1.91 8.11 6.90
N VAL A 49 1.98 8.72 5.73
CA VAL A 49 2.49 8.08 4.51
C VAL A 49 3.97 7.77 4.66
N LYS A 50 4.75 8.70 5.20
CA LYS A 50 6.19 8.50 5.44
C LYS A 50 6.46 7.40 6.47
N GLN A 51 5.68 7.32 7.55
CA GLN A 51 5.83 6.23 8.51
C GLN A 51 5.47 4.87 7.90
N ALA A 52 4.37 4.79 7.16
CA ALA A 52 3.90 3.52 6.61
C ALA A 52 4.73 3.03 5.40
N THR A 53 5.34 3.94 4.64
CA THR A 53 5.96 3.63 3.34
C THR A 53 7.44 3.97 3.23
N GLY A 54 7.99 4.71 4.19
CA GLY A 54 9.38 5.17 4.21
C GLY A 54 9.63 6.50 3.48
N GLU A 55 8.68 6.97 2.67
CA GLU A 55 8.79 8.23 1.92
C GLU A 55 7.45 9.00 1.92
N THR A 56 7.48 10.28 1.57
CA THR A 56 6.25 11.07 1.35
C THR A 56 5.50 10.58 0.10
N LEU A 57 4.33 11.13 -0.18
CA LEU A 57 3.56 10.74 -1.38
C LEU A 57 4.41 10.86 -2.65
N ASN A 58 4.55 9.76 -3.38
CA ASN A 58 5.36 9.67 -4.59
C ASN A 58 4.52 9.16 -5.77
N ALA A 59 4.40 9.97 -6.81
CA ALA A 59 3.59 9.66 -8.00
C ALA A 59 4.15 8.48 -8.83
N ALA A 60 5.43 8.13 -8.67
CA ALA A 60 6.08 7.05 -9.39
C ALA A 60 5.37 5.70 -9.16
N HIS A 61 4.92 5.42 -7.94
CA HIS A 61 4.16 4.19 -7.62
C HIS A 61 2.86 4.08 -8.40
N PHE A 62 2.13 5.20 -8.52
CA PHE A 62 0.88 5.22 -9.28
C PHE A 62 1.14 5.06 -10.78
N LYS A 63 2.16 5.75 -11.32
CA LYS A 63 2.58 5.57 -12.71
C LYS A 63 2.95 4.11 -12.99
N GLN A 64 3.79 3.50 -12.14
CA GLN A 64 4.20 2.10 -12.28
C GLN A 64 3.00 1.13 -12.21
N HIS A 65 2.04 1.38 -11.31
CA HIS A 65 0.80 0.61 -11.24
C HIS A 65 0.04 0.66 -12.57
N LEU A 66 -0.13 1.85 -13.15
CA LEU A 66 -0.82 2.01 -14.43
C LEU A 66 -0.06 1.31 -15.57
N MET A 67 1.26 1.49 -15.65
CA MET A 67 2.07 0.84 -16.69
C MET A 67 1.98 -0.68 -16.59
N SER A 68 2.10 -1.24 -15.38
CA SER A 68 2.00 -2.69 -15.17
C SER A 68 0.60 -3.24 -15.46
N ARG A 69 -0.45 -2.45 -15.26
CA ARG A 69 -1.83 -2.88 -15.52
C ARG A 69 -2.25 -2.74 -16.99
N TYR A 70 -1.78 -1.70 -17.68
CA TYR A 70 -2.33 -1.27 -18.97
C TYR A 70 -1.34 -1.30 -20.14
N LEU A 71 -0.02 -1.43 -19.90
CA LEU A 71 1.01 -1.38 -20.94
C LEU A 71 1.83 -2.68 -21.06
N LYS A 72 1.34 -3.79 -20.49
CA LYS A 72 1.99 -5.10 -20.69
C LYS A 72 1.83 -5.51 -22.15
N TYR A 73 2.94 -5.48 -22.89
CA TYR A 73 3.11 -6.15 -24.19
C TYR A 73 3.63 -7.56 -23.96
#